data_AF-A0A7C5C5M4-F1
#
_entry.id   AF-A0A7C5C5M4-F1
#
_cell.length_a   1.000
_cell.length_b   1.000
_cell.length_c   1.000
_cell.angle_alpha   90.00
_cell.angle_beta   90.00
_cell.angle_gamma   90.00
#
_symmetry.space_group_name_H-M   'P 1'
#
loop_
_entity.id
_entity.type
_entity.pdbx_description
1 polymer ?
#
loop_
_entity_poly.entity_id
_entity_poly.type
_entity_poly.pdbx_seq_one_letter_code
_entity_poly.pdbx_strand_id
1 'polypeptide(L)'
;MIGPVSSISSSASSADSYEPGKFRERKRCLDLRSKILLTEEGSRFYLDRKLGLHEFNVEDGKTHFGFKVKSLDIPWLRRLLLANFVERAEFPVRDLGSVKNEIGDIARLVVFSLLYGDFRSSVYVRTLDSEIIRRWNRLHPHNAVDTKKSLFPGELRNTLSSKGDAIKAIKKEIFLPIYRTISVDARKTPEDHRRLYHFVNELLNYLDPLTYFILLGSPVEERQILEKFISEKIYSAIERVDLADYLALMVLELMGAAERSTLIELLGNDVRPSEIRLRLENPETRRTLLSSLPTGLSSAMVWNLSRRWSPLGHWRYRLRLSLYDGSSDFEDTKRLFEERGRLSVEDRNLQEFYEQGTGPYGDDGLGWYYLSFIGEACQEMGVSFVATVREQPGKGTAAVHLTLQL
;
A
#
# COMPACT_ATOMS: atom_id res chain seq x y z
N MET A 1 64.17 28.66 30.14
CA MET A 1 63.80 29.78 29.25
C MET A 1 63.72 29.18 27.84
N ILE A 2 62.63 28.53 27.40
CA ILE A 2 61.31 29.07 27.00
C ILE A 2 61.49 30.36 26.18
N GLY A 3 61.21 30.46 24.88
CA GLY A 3 60.67 29.57 23.83
C GLY A 3 60.30 30.45 22.62
N PRO A 4 60.19 29.96 21.38
CA PRO A 4 59.54 30.71 20.30
C PRO A 4 58.07 30.28 20.16
N VAL A 5 57.23 31.29 19.95
CA VAL A 5 55.76 31.20 19.89
C VAL A 5 55.32 30.39 18.68
N SER A 6 54.55 29.35 18.97
CA SER A 6 53.82 28.44 18.08
C SER A 6 52.83 29.17 17.17
N SER A 7 52.89 28.87 15.86
CA SER A 7 51.79 29.06 14.92
C SER A 7 50.99 27.76 14.84
N ILE A 8 49.72 27.83 15.22
CA ILE A 8 48.80 26.71 15.30
C ILE A 8 48.36 26.33 13.88
N SER A 9 48.78 25.14 13.46
CA SER A 9 48.13 24.37 12.41
C SER A 9 46.74 23.96 12.90
N SER A 10 45.68 24.42 12.25
CA SER A 10 44.35 23.83 12.39
C SER A 10 44.10 22.91 11.21
N SER A 11 43.99 21.64 11.57
CA SER A 11 43.69 20.47 10.79
C SER A 11 42.45 20.64 9.92
N ALA A 12 42.60 20.25 8.66
CA ALA A 12 41.51 19.79 7.82
C ALA A 12 40.76 18.67 8.56
N SER A 13 39.53 18.97 8.97
CA SER A 13 38.58 17.96 9.42
C SER A 13 37.87 17.41 8.20
N SER A 14 38.15 16.13 7.94
CA SER A 14 37.64 15.28 6.89
C SER A 14 36.12 15.36 6.76
N ALA A 15 35.68 15.59 5.53
CA ALA A 15 34.35 15.21 5.08
C ALA A 15 34.13 13.72 5.41
N ASP A 16 33.20 13.45 6.31
CA ASP A 16 32.67 12.12 6.55
C ASP A 16 32.07 11.59 5.24
N SER A 17 32.85 10.75 4.58
CA SER A 17 32.43 9.91 3.46
C SER A 17 31.61 8.77 4.04
N TYR A 18 30.33 9.04 4.29
CA TYR A 18 29.38 7.99 4.64
C TYR A 18 29.13 7.15 3.38
N GLU A 19 29.71 5.95 3.33
CA GLU A 19 29.41 4.96 2.29
C GLU A 19 27.90 4.64 2.31
N PRO A 20 27.20 4.73 1.16
CA PRO A 20 25.81 4.33 1.10
C PRO A 20 25.75 2.82 1.34
N GLY A 21 25.14 2.42 2.47
CA GLY A 21 24.76 1.04 2.72
C GLY A 21 24.11 0.45 1.47
N LYS A 22 24.64 -0.68 1.01
CA LYS A 22 24.21 -1.39 -0.19
C LYS A 22 22.68 -1.50 -0.21
N PHE A 23 22.02 -0.66 -1.01
CA PHE A 23 20.63 -0.86 -1.36
C PHE A 23 20.55 -2.23 -2.05
N ARG A 24 19.87 -3.18 -1.41
CA ARG A 24 19.54 -4.46 -2.04
C ARG A 24 18.71 -4.12 -3.27
N GLU A 25 19.23 -4.39 -4.46
CA GLU A 25 18.54 -4.11 -5.72
C GLU A 25 17.17 -4.80 -5.68
N ARG A 26 16.08 -4.01 -5.68
CA ARG A 26 14.74 -4.57 -5.62
C ARG A 26 14.48 -5.32 -6.92
N LYS A 27 14.07 -6.59 -6.82
CA LYS A 27 13.76 -7.41 -7.99
C LYS A 27 12.61 -6.76 -8.77
N ARG A 28 12.86 -6.44 -10.02
CA ARG A 28 11.85 -5.89 -10.93
C ARG A 28 10.72 -6.89 -11.20
N CYS A 29 11.08 -8.15 -11.39
CA CYS A 29 10.15 -9.25 -11.63
C CYS A 29 10.20 -10.21 -10.44
N LEU A 30 9.03 -10.57 -9.93
CA LEU A 30 8.89 -11.54 -8.85
C LEU A 30 8.45 -12.87 -9.45
N ASP A 31 9.02 -13.98 -9.00
CA ASP A 31 8.50 -15.32 -9.34
C ASP A 31 7.28 -15.64 -8.46
N LEU A 32 6.23 -14.86 -8.67
CA LEU A 32 4.97 -14.94 -7.97
C LEU A 32 3.88 -15.07 -9.02
N ARG A 33 3.26 -16.25 -9.10
CA ARG A 33 2.11 -16.45 -9.98
C ARG A 33 1.00 -15.55 -9.48
N SER A 34 0.33 -14.84 -10.38
CA SER A 34 -0.73 -13.92 -9.99
C SER A 34 -1.89 -13.94 -10.98
N LYS A 35 -3.09 -13.72 -10.44
CA LYS A 35 -4.29 -13.48 -11.23
C LYS A 35 -4.77 -12.07 -10.92
N ILE A 36 -4.81 -11.20 -11.93
CA ILE A 36 -5.19 -9.79 -11.80
C ILE A 36 -6.46 -9.58 -12.62
N LEU A 37 -7.60 -9.37 -11.97
CA LEU A 37 -8.86 -8.97 -12.61
C LEU A 37 -8.92 -7.46 -12.75
N LEU A 38 -9.42 -7.00 -13.88
CA LEU A 38 -9.50 -5.59 -14.20
C LEU A 38 -10.88 -5.02 -13.94
N THR A 39 -10.93 -3.74 -13.60
CA THR A 39 -12.16 -2.96 -13.61
C THR A 39 -12.76 -2.89 -15.02
N GLU A 40 -14.02 -2.46 -15.14
CA GLU A 40 -14.66 -2.25 -16.44
C GLU A 40 -13.89 -1.24 -17.31
N GLU A 41 -13.42 -0.14 -16.71
CA GLU A 41 -12.58 0.87 -17.38
C GLU A 41 -11.26 0.24 -17.89
N GLY A 42 -10.58 -0.54 -17.05
CA GLY A 42 -9.35 -1.23 -17.43
C GLY A 42 -9.57 -2.25 -18.53
N SER A 43 -10.63 -3.05 -18.43
CA SER A 43 -10.99 -4.06 -19.42
C SER A 43 -11.23 -3.42 -20.79
N ARG A 44 -12.06 -2.36 -20.86
CA ARG A 44 -12.32 -1.61 -22.10
C ARG A 44 -11.03 -1.06 -22.70
N PHE A 45 -10.18 -0.43 -21.90
CA PHE A 45 -8.92 0.15 -22.36
C PHE A 45 -8.01 -0.86 -23.09
N TYR A 46 -7.95 -2.10 -22.61
CA TYR A 46 -7.14 -3.16 -23.22
C TYR A 46 -7.85 -3.85 -24.39
N LEU A 47 -9.16 -4.08 -24.30
CA LEU A 47 -9.97 -4.66 -25.38
C LEU A 47 -9.97 -3.78 -26.64
N ASP A 48 -10.14 -2.47 -26.48
CA ASP A 48 -10.14 -1.50 -27.59
C ASP A 48 -8.80 -1.49 -28.35
N ARG A 49 -7.72 -1.86 -27.65
CA ARG A 49 -6.35 -1.95 -28.20
C ARG A 49 -5.99 -3.35 -28.70
N LYS A 50 -6.95 -4.28 -28.70
CA LYS A 50 -6.78 -5.69 -29.08
C LYS A 50 -5.65 -6.38 -28.31
N LEU A 51 -5.42 -5.95 -27.06
CA LEU A 51 -4.44 -6.58 -26.19
C LEU A 51 -5.09 -7.79 -25.52
N GLY A 52 -4.42 -8.94 -25.57
CA GLY A 52 -4.95 -10.21 -25.09
C GLY A 52 -5.29 -10.15 -23.60
N LEU A 53 -6.57 -10.37 -23.27
CA LEU A 53 -7.07 -10.56 -21.92
C LEU A 53 -7.60 -11.97 -21.77
N HIS A 54 -7.45 -12.52 -20.56
CA HIS A 54 -8.09 -13.78 -20.19
C HIS A 54 -9.48 -13.51 -19.65
N GLU A 55 -10.42 -14.37 -20.02
CA GLU A 55 -11.76 -14.42 -19.46
C GLU A 55 -11.77 -15.24 -18.17
N PHE A 56 -12.44 -14.75 -17.14
CA PHE A 56 -12.60 -15.41 -15.86
C PHE A 56 -14.07 -15.44 -15.46
N ASN A 57 -14.56 -16.65 -15.22
CA ASN A 57 -15.85 -16.86 -14.58
C ASN A 57 -15.66 -16.75 -13.07
N VAL A 58 -16.25 -15.73 -12.47
CA VAL A 58 -16.27 -15.52 -11.02
C VAL A 58 -17.64 -15.98 -10.48
N GLU A 59 -17.70 -16.38 -9.21
CA GLU A 59 -18.89 -16.91 -8.53
C GLU A 59 -20.13 -15.99 -8.63
N ASP A 60 -19.95 -14.71 -8.94
CA ASP A 60 -21.02 -13.72 -9.14
C ASP A 60 -21.76 -13.86 -10.49
N GLY A 61 -21.44 -14.88 -11.31
CA GLY A 61 -22.09 -15.12 -12.60
C GLY A 61 -21.76 -14.11 -13.70
N LYS A 62 -20.89 -13.14 -13.40
CA LYS A 62 -20.36 -12.16 -14.36
C LYS A 62 -19.04 -12.62 -14.94
N THR A 63 -18.86 -12.35 -16.22
CA THR A 63 -17.56 -12.48 -16.90
C THR A 63 -16.65 -11.32 -16.48
N HIS A 64 -15.49 -11.64 -15.91
CA HIS A 64 -14.43 -10.67 -15.63
C HIS A 64 -13.25 -10.88 -16.58
N PHE A 65 -12.56 -9.81 -16.94
CA PHE A 65 -11.35 -9.87 -17.78
C PHE A 65 -10.09 -9.54 -16.98
N GLY A 66 -8.96 -10.12 -17.37
CA GLY A 66 -7.70 -9.78 -16.73
C GLY A 66 -6.49 -10.56 -17.20
N PHE A 67 -5.49 -10.64 -16.32
CA PHE A 67 -4.19 -11.25 -16.61
C PHE A 67 -3.91 -12.44 -15.69
N LYS A 68 -3.35 -13.50 -16.26
CA LYS A 68 -2.75 -14.62 -15.52
C LYS A 68 -1.26 -14.63 -15.81
N VAL A 69 -0.47 -14.22 -14.82
CA VAL A 69 0.98 -14.05 -14.97
C VAL A 69 1.73 -15.09 -14.16
N LYS A 70 2.81 -15.64 -14.73
CA LYS A 70 3.70 -16.58 -14.02
C LYS A 70 4.72 -15.83 -13.16
N SER A 71 5.20 -14.70 -13.66
CA SER A 71 6.09 -13.78 -12.96
C SER A 71 5.50 -12.37 -13.04
N LEU A 72 5.57 -11.65 -11.92
CA LEU A 72 4.93 -10.36 -11.72
C LEU A 72 5.96 -9.23 -11.90
N ASP A 73 5.82 -8.41 -12.95
CA ASP A 73 6.60 -7.17 -13.12
C ASP A 73 6.00 -6.08 -12.22
N ILE A 74 6.78 -5.64 -11.21
CA ILE A 74 6.33 -4.66 -10.22
C ILE A 74 6.03 -3.28 -10.85
N PRO A 75 6.85 -2.73 -11.77
CA PRO A 75 6.52 -1.49 -12.46
C PRO A 75 5.19 -1.56 -13.23
N TRP A 76 4.89 -2.70 -13.87
CA TRP A 76 3.62 -2.92 -14.55
C TRP A 76 2.44 -2.96 -13.60
N LEU A 77 2.53 -3.72 -12.49
CA LEU A 77 1.47 -3.75 -11.48
C LEU A 77 1.21 -2.35 -10.90
N ARG A 78 2.28 -1.61 -10.58
CA ARG A 78 2.19 -0.22 -10.11
C ARG A 78 1.41 0.66 -11.09
N ARG A 79 1.69 0.56 -12.40
CA ARG A 79 0.95 1.33 -13.42
C ARG A 79 -0.53 0.98 -13.44
N LEU A 80 -0.88 -0.31 -13.34
CA LEU A 80 -2.28 -0.75 -13.30
C LEU A 80 -3.00 -0.24 -12.05
N LEU A 81 -2.35 -0.31 -10.88
CA LEU A 81 -2.91 0.17 -9.61
C LEU A 81 -3.15 1.69 -9.65
N LEU A 82 -2.16 2.47 -10.08
CA LEU A 82 -2.30 3.92 -10.21
C LEU A 82 -3.39 4.29 -11.24
N ALA A 83 -3.47 3.57 -12.35
CA ALA A 83 -4.54 3.77 -13.33
C ALA A 83 -5.95 3.39 -12.81
N ASN A 84 -6.07 2.78 -11.62
CA ASN A 84 -7.31 2.22 -11.07
C ASN A 84 -7.90 1.11 -11.97
N PHE A 85 -7.03 0.38 -12.66
CA PHE A 85 -7.44 -0.70 -13.54
C PHE A 85 -7.56 -2.03 -12.82
N VAL A 86 -7.02 -2.18 -11.62
CA VAL A 86 -7.11 -3.43 -10.84
C VAL A 86 -8.39 -3.43 -9.99
N GLU A 87 -9.24 -4.42 -10.20
CA GLU A 87 -10.40 -4.71 -9.34
C GLU A 87 -10.02 -5.73 -8.27
N ARG A 88 -9.37 -6.83 -8.69
CA ARG A 88 -8.98 -7.92 -7.78
C ARG A 88 -7.61 -8.45 -8.16
N ALA A 89 -6.77 -8.71 -7.18
CA ALA A 89 -5.46 -9.33 -7.38
C ALA A 89 -5.30 -10.52 -6.42
N GLU A 90 -4.99 -11.68 -6.98
CA GLU A 90 -4.76 -12.92 -6.23
C GLU A 90 -3.30 -13.34 -6.35
N PHE A 91 -2.68 -13.58 -5.20
CA PHE A 91 -1.29 -14.00 -5.07
C PHE A 91 -1.25 -15.32 -4.30
N PRO A 92 -1.32 -16.48 -4.98
CA PRO A 92 -1.07 -17.77 -4.36
C PRO A 92 0.40 -17.86 -3.89
N VAL A 93 0.60 -18.26 -2.64
CA VAL A 93 1.92 -18.37 -2.00
C VAL A 93 2.24 -19.84 -1.79
N ARG A 94 3.43 -20.28 -2.22
CA ARG A 94 3.87 -21.67 -2.06
C ARG A 94 4.79 -21.88 -0.87
N ASP A 95 5.68 -20.93 -0.64
CA ASP A 95 6.61 -20.91 0.49
C ASP A 95 6.79 -19.45 0.91
N LEU A 96 6.16 -19.07 2.02
CA LEU A 96 6.20 -17.70 2.51
C LEU A 96 7.62 -17.25 2.82
N GLY A 97 8.47 -18.15 3.34
CA GLY A 97 9.86 -17.85 3.69
C GLY A 97 10.66 -17.33 2.50
N SER A 98 10.40 -17.87 1.31
CA SER A 98 11.07 -17.46 0.06
C SER A 98 10.60 -16.13 -0.51
N VAL A 99 9.37 -15.69 -0.21
CA VAL A 99 8.72 -14.51 -0.82
C VAL A 99 8.25 -13.45 0.20
N LYS A 100 8.67 -13.54 1.47
CA LYS A 100 8.19 -12.62 2.52
C LYS A 100 8.46 -11.15 2.21
N ASN A 101 9.63 -10.82 1.66
CA ASN A 101 9.98 -9.43 1.36
C ASN A 101 9.13 -8.93 0.19
N GLU A 102 8.98 -9.77 -0.83
CA GLU A 102 8.16 -9.54 -2.00
C GLU A 102 6.68 -9.29 -1.66
N ILE A 103 6.11 -10.07 -0.74
CA ILE A 103 4.73 -9.89 -0.25
C ILE A 103 4.59 -8.58 0.52
N GLY A 104 5.53 -8.28 1.42
CA GLY A 104 5.52 -7.01 2.16
C GLY A 104 5.61 -5.80 1.22
N ASP A 105 6.43 -5.89 0.17
CA ASP A 105 6.56 -4.83 -0.83
C ASP A 105 5.28 -4.65 -1.67
N ILE A 106 4.59 -5.75 -2.03
CA ILE A 106 3.28 -5.67 -2.70
C ILE A 106 2.24 -5.01 -1.79
N ALA A 107 2.19 -5.37 -0.51
CA ALA A 107 1.28 -4.77 0.46
C ALA A 107 1.49 -3.25 0.56
N ARG A 108 2.75 -2.82 0.71
CA ARG A 108 3.10 -1.39 0.69
C ARG A 108 2.70 -0.71 -0.61
N LEU A 109 2.99 -1.35 -1.76
CA LEU A 109 2.66 -0.81 -3.08
C LEU A 109 1.16 -0.56 -3.23
N VAL A 110 0.33 -1.49 -2.76
CA VAL A 110 -1.14 -1.33 -2.78
C VAL A 110 -1.56 -0.16 -1.92
N VAL A 111 -1.10 -0.06 -0.67
CA VAL A 111 -1.44 1.05 0.23
C VAL A 111 -1.02 2.40 -0.35
N PHE A 112 0.22 2.50 -0.84
CA PHE A 112 0.68 3.73 -1.49
C PHE A 112 -0.18 4.10 -2.69
N SER A 113 -0.62 3.12 -3.50
CA SER A 113 -1.52 3.37 -4.64
C SER A 113 -2.88 3.95 -4.19
N LEU A 114 -3.41 3.52 -3.05
CA LEU A 114 -4.63 4.10 -2.46
C LEU A 114 -4.38 5.54 -1.99
N LEU A 115 -3.27 5.81 -1.31
CA LEU A 115 -2.89 7.15 -0.85
C LEU A 115 -2.70 8.12 -2.04
N TYR A 116 -2.03 7.68 -3.10
CA TYR A 116 -1.89 8.46 -4.34
C TYR A 116 -3.24 8.75 -4.99
N GLY A 117 -4.14 7.76 -5.02
CA GLY A 117 -5.49 7.92 -5.54
C GLY A 117 -6.33 8.92 -4.73
N ASP A 118 -6.37 8.75 -3.42
CA ASP A 118 -7.10 9.63 -2.49
C ASP A 118 -6.62 11.09 -2.61
N PHE A 119 -5.30 11.29 -2.54
CA PHE A 119 -4.66 12.60 -2.73
C PHE A 119 -5.03 13.23 -4.06
N ARG A 120 -4.78 12.52 -5.18
CA ARG A 120 -5.04 13.05 -6.53
C ARG A 120 -6.52 13.40 -6.69
N SER A 121 -7.42 12.54 -6.23
CA SER A 121 -8.86 12.76 -6.37
C SER A 121 -9.33 13.99 -5.61
N SER A 122 -8.86 14.17 -4.37
CA SER A 122 -9.18 15.32 -3.53
C SER A 122 -8.70 16.63 -4.14
N VAL A 123 -7.47 16.66 -4.65
CA VAL A 123 -6.91 17.85 -5.32
C VAL A 123 -7.63 18.13 -6.64
N TYR A 124 -7.95 17.11 -7.42
CA TYR A 124 -8.66 17.27 -8.68
C TYR A 124 -10.03 17.92 -8.49
N VAL A 125 -10.81 17.44 -7.52
CA VAL A 125 -12.12 18.01 -7.17
C VAL A 125 -11.98 19.48 -6.75
N ARG A 126 -11.03 19.77 -5.85
CA ARG A 126 -10.77 21.15 -5.43
C ARG A 126 -10.33 22.05 -6.59
N THR A 127 -9.59 21.50 -7.55
CA THR A 127 -9.18 22.22 -8.76
C THR A 127 -10.41 22.59 -9.60
N LEU A 128 -11.33 21.64 -9.81
CA LEU A 128 -12.59 21.87 -10.53
C LEU A 128 -13.51 22.87 -9.82
N ASP A 129 -13.51 22.87 -8.49
CA ASP A 129 -14.31 23.80 -7.69
C ASP A 129 -13.65 25.19 -7.52
N SER A 130 -12.49 25.43 -8.12
CA SER A 130 -11.79 26.71 -8.04
C SER A 130 -12.54 27.83 -8.76
N GLU A 131 -12.35 29.07 -8.31
CA GLU A 131 -12.98 30.24 -8.92
C GLU A 131 -12.56 30.42 -10.40
N ILE A 132 -11.38 29.94 -10.76
CA ILE A 132 -10.85 29.94 -12.12
C ILE A 132 -11.70 29.08 -13.04
N ILE A 133 -11.96 27.84 -12.64
CA ILE A 133 -12.80 26.92 -13.43
C ILE A 133 -14.24 27.45 -13.47
N ARG A 134 -14.77 27.99 -12.37
CA ARG A 134 -16.10 28.61 -12.38
C ARG A 134 -16.18 29.80 -13.33
N ARG A 135 -15.16 30.66 -13.37
CA ARG A 135 -15.08 31.78 -14.32
C ARG A 135 -14.97 31.27 -15.76
N TRP A 136 -14.13 30.27 -16.01
CA TRP A 136 -14.01 29.63 -17.32
C TRP A 136 -15.34 29.05 -17.79
N ASN A 137 -16.04 28.29 -16.95
CA ASN A 137 -17.32 27.66 -17.28
C ASN A 137 -18.42 28.69 -17.54
N ARG A 138 -18.42 29.83 -16.84
CA ARG A 138 -19.33 30.96 -17.13
C ARG A 138 -19.09 31.56 -18.51
N LEU A 139 -17.83 31.66 -18.93
CA LEU A 139 -17.44 32.22 -20.23
C LEU A 139 -17.60 31.21 -21.38
N HIS A 140 -17.50 29.91 -21.10
CA HIS A 140 -17.52 28.83 -22.10
C HIS A 140 -18.53 27.72 -21.74
N PRO A 141 -19.84 28.03 -21.69
CA PRO A 141 -20.86 27.08 -21.20
C PRO A 141 -20.95 25.79 -22.02
N HIS A 142 -20.66 25.83 -23.32
CA HIS A 142 -20.67 24.64 -24.19
C HIS A 142 -19.44 23.72 -23.98
N ASN A 143 -18.36 24.26 -23.41
CA ASN A 143 -17.11 23.57 -23.12
C ASN A 143 -16.82 23.56 -21.61
N ALA A 144 -17.87 23.50 -20.79
CA ALA A 144 -17.74 23.50 -19.34
C ALA A 144 -16.92 22.30 -18.88
N VAL A 145 -15.95 22.57 -18.01
CA VAL A 145 -15.08 21.57 -17.40
C VAL A 145 -15.72 21.11 -16.10
N ASP A 146 -15.98 19.81 -15.99
CA ASP A 146 -16.50 19.19 -14.78
C ASP A 146 -15.89 17.80 -14.55
N THR A 147 -16.39 17.07 -13.55
CA THR A 147 -15.90 15.73 -13.20
C THR A 147 -16.21 14.66 -14.26
N LYS A 148 -17.16 14.91 -15.16
CA LYS A 148 -17.61 13.98 -16.22
C LYS A 148 -17.04 14.34 -17.59
N LYS A 149 -16.79 15.62 -17.86
CA LYS A 149 -16.20 16.20 -19.07
C LYS A 149 -14.90 16.91 -18.68
N SER A 150 -13.85 16.12 -18.53
CA SER A 150 -12.49 16.67 -18.41
C SER A 150 -12.00 17.17 -19.76
N LEU A 151 -11.17 18.22 -19.77
CA LEU A 151 -10.52 18.74 -20.98
C LEU A 151 -9.74 17.63 -21.70
N PHE A 152 -9.67 17.71 -23.04
CA PHE A 152 -8.98 16.72 -23.87
C PHE A 152 -7.55 16.47 -23.38
N PRO A 153 -7.23 15.26 -22.85
CA PRO A 153 -5.94 15.00 -22.22
C PRO A 153 -4.75 15.20 -23.17
N GLY A 154 -4.94 15.04 -24.48
CA GLY A 154 -3.90 15.18 -25.50
C GLY A 154 -3.40 16.62 -25.67
N GLU A 155 -4.32 17.56 -25.89
CA GLU A 155 -3.99 18.98 -26.12
C GLU A 155 -3.41 19.64 -24.85
N LEU A 156 -3.98 19.29 -23.70
CA LEU A 156 -3.51 19.74 -22.40
C LEU A 156 -2.07 19.26 -22.14
N ARG A 157 -1.78 17.99 -22.41
CA ARG A 157 -0.46 17.41 -22.20
C ARG A 157 0.59 18.01 -23.14
N ASN A 158 0.22 18.28 -24.39
CA ASN A 158 1.09 18.97 -25.33
C ASN A 158 1.41 20.40 -24.85
N THR A 159 0.40 21.14 -24.39
CA THR A 159 0.56 22.50 -23.86
C THR A 159 1.45 22.53 -22.61
N LEU A 160 1.33 21.54 -21.73
CA LEU A 160 2.15 21.45 -20.52
C LEU A 160 3.58 20.99 -20.80
N SER A 161 3.80 20.22 -21.87
CA SER A 161 5.13 19.71 -22.23
C SER A 161 6.14 20.84 -22.52
N SER A 162 5.68 21.95 -23.12
CA SER A 162 6.49 23.14 -23.38
C SER A 162 6.71 24.02 -22.15
N LYS A 163 6.00 23.77 -21.04
CA LYS A 163 6.07 24.54 -19.79
C LYS A 163 6.76 23.77 -18.65
N GLY A 164 7.60 22.78 -18.98
CA GLY A 164 8.23 21.88 -18.01
C GLY A 164 8.97 22.59 -16.87
N ASP A 165 9.71 23.66 -17.14
CA ASP A 165 10.47 24.37 -16.11
C ASP A 165 9.59 25.21 -15.18
N ALA A 166 8.51 25.79 -15.69
CA ALA A 166 7.51 26.46 -14.85
C ALA A 166 6.80 25.47 -13.92
N ILE A 167 6.48 24.27 -14.40
CA ILE A 167 5.92 23.20 -13.58
C ILE A 167 6.91 22.76 -12.49
N LYS A 168 8.21 22.62 -12.82
CA LYS A 168 9.24 22.32 -11.82
C LYS A 168 9.35 23.41 -10.75
N ALA A 169 9.21 24.68 -11.13
CA ALA A 169 9.22 25.80 -10.18
C ALA A 169 8.03 25.71 -9.21
N ILE A 170 6.80 25.52 -9.72
CA ILE A 170 5.59 25.30 -8.90
C ILE A 170 5.79 24.13 -7.93
N LYS A 171 6.27 22.98 -8.45
CA LYS A 171 6.55 21.80 -7.61
C LYS A 171 7.52 22.14 -6.48
N LYS A 172 8.60 22.88 -6.77
CA LYS A 172 9.59 23.29 -5.79
C LYS A 172 9.01 24.25 -4.74
N GLU A 173 8.15 25.18 -5.15
CA GLU A 173 7.48 26.13 -4.26
C GLU A 173 6.55 25.42 -3.26
N ILE A 174 5.79 24.42 -3.71
CA ILE A 174 4.97 23.57 -2.82
C ILE A 174 5.87 22.67 -1.95
N PHE A 175 6.90 22.07 -2.54
CA PHE A 175 7.75 21.07 -1.89
C PHE A 175 8.60 21.62 -0.75
N LEU A 176 9.22 22.79 -0.94
CA LEU A 176 10.23 23.31 0.00
C LEU A 176 9.70 23.54 1.42
N PRO A 177 8.53 24.17 1.64
CA PRO A 177 7.98 24.33 2.98
C PRO A 177 7.73 22.98 3.67
N ILE A 178 7.17 22.03 2.93
CA ILE A 178 6.86 20.68 3.43
C ILE A 178 8.13 19.96 3.84
N TYR A 179 9.14 19.98 2.98
CA TYR A 179 10.42 19.35 3.28
C TYR A 179 11.12 19.97 4.49
N ARG A 180 11.06 21.29 4.67
CA ARG A 180 11.60 21.95 5.87
C ARG A 180 10.91 21.44 7.14
N THR A 181 9.60 21.27 7.14
CA THR A 181 8.86 20.70 8.27
C THR A 181 9.30 19.26 8.55
N ILE A 182 9.38 18.42 7.52
CA ILE A 182 9.78 17.01 7.66
C ILE A 182 11.22 16.88 8.19
N SER A 183 12.15 17.70 7.67
CA SER A 183 13.58 17.57 7.96
C SER A 183 13.95 17.93 9.40
N VAL A 184 13.11 18.71 10.08
CA VAL A 184 13.34 19.14 11.47
C VAL A 184 12.66 18.19 12.46
N ASP A 185 11.83 17.24 12.01
CA ASP A 185 11.20 16.26 12.90
C ASP A 185 12.25 15.24 13.40
N ALA A 186 12.71 15.46 14.64
CA ALA A 186 13.70 14.63 15.31
C ALA A 186 13.23 13.21 15.63
N ARG A 187 11.92 12.93 15.52
CA ARG A 187 11.35 11.60 15.74
C ARG A 187 11.56 10.67 14.55
N LYS A 188 11.89 11.21 13.37
CA LYS A 188 12.06 10.45 12.12
C LYS A 188 13.55 10.21 11.87
N THR A 189 13.87 9.00 11.42
CA THR A 189 15.25 8.63 11.08
C THR A 189 15.70 9.29 9.77
N PRO A 190 17.01 9.35 9.47
CA PRO A 190 17.49 9.82 8.16
C PRO A 190 16.93 9.00 6.98
N GLU A 191 16.62 7.72 7.21
CA GLU A 191 15.96 6.86 6.22
C GLU A 191 14.51 7.25 6.01
N ASP A 192 13.78 7.55 7.08
CA ASP A 192 12.41 8.07 6.99
C ASP A 192 12.36 9.39 6.24
N HIS A 193 13.27 10.32 6.51
CA HIS A 193 13.35 11.60 5.80
C HIS A 193 13.55 11.38 4.30
N ARG A 194 14.43 10.45 3.89
CA ARG A 194 14.63 10.10 2.48
C ARG A 194 13.38 9.46 1.87
N ARG A 195 12.74 8.54 2.58
CA ARG A 195 11.49 7.90 2.13
C ARG A 195 10.38 8.93 1.90
N LEU A 196 10.18 9.83 2.86
CA LEU A 196 9.18 10.89 2.79
C LEU A 196 9.50 11.90 1.69
N TYR A 197 10.77 12.27 1.49
CA TYR A 197 11.19 13.10 0.36
C TYR A 197 10.72 12.52 -0.98
N HIS A 198 11.02 11.23 -1.21
CA HIS A 198 10.61 10.56 -2.44
C HIS A 198 9.09 10.46 -2.56
N PHE A 199 8.39 10.12 -1.47
CA PHE A 199 6.94 10.02 -1.45
C PHE A 199 6.24 11.34 -1.81
N VAL A 200 6.68 12.46 -1.23
CA VAL A 200 6.14 13.80 -1.53
C VAL A 200 6.40 14.20 -2.98
N ASN A 201 7.60 13.93 -3.49
CA ASN A 201 7.92 14.21 -4.88
C ASN A 201 7.04 13.39 -5.85
N GLU A 202 6.81 12.11 -5.52
CA GLU A 202 5.92 11.24 -6.29
C GLU A 202 4.46 11.71 -6.24
N LEU A 203 3.94 12.18 -5.10
CA LEU A 203 2.60 12.78 -4.99
C LEU A 203 2.44 13.96 -5.95
N LEU A 204 3.40 14.89 -5.97
CA LEU A 204 3.40 16.03 -6.89
C LEU A 204 3.49 15.56 -8.35
N ASN A 205 4.32 14.57 -8.66
CA ASN A 205 4.37 13.99 -10.01
C ASN A 205 3.07 13.31 -10.43
N TYR A 206 2.25 12.89 -9.46
CA TYR A 206 1.00 12.20 -9.67
C TYR A 206 -0.24 13.12 -9.72
N LEU A 207 -0.06 14.43 -9.53
CA LEU A 207 -1.15 15.38 -9.72
C LEU A 207 -1.70 15.35 -11.15
N ASP A 208 -3.00 15.67 -11.26
CA ASP A 208 -3.64 15.71 -12.56
C ASP A 208 -3.05 16.84 -13.43
N PRO A 209 -2.79 16.62 -14.73
CA PRO A 209 -2.31 17.66 -15.63
C PRO A 209 -3.16 18.93 -15.59
N LEU A 210 -4.48 18.81 -15.40
CA LEU A 210 -5.38 19.95 -15.29
C LEU A 210 -5.02 20.84 -14.11
N THR A 211 -4.65 20.26 -12.97
CA THR A 211 -4.23 21.01 -11.79
C THR A 211 -3.02 21.90 -12.10
N TYR A 212 -2.01 21.38 -12.79
CA TYR A 212 -0.86 22.20 -13.20
C TYR A 212 -1.21 23.27 -14.23
N PHE A 213 -2.10 22.95 -15.16
CA PHE A 213 -2.57 23.93 -16.13
C PHE A 213 -3.28 25.10 -15.45
N ILE A 214 -4.14 24.81 -14.48
CA ILE A 214 -4.81 25.84 -13.68
C ILE A 214 -3.78 26.64 -12.90
N LEU A 215 -2.90 26.01 -12.11
CA LEU A 215 -1.87 26.70 -11.33
C LEU A 215 -1.01 27.65 -12.19
N LEU A 216 -0.68 27.27 -13.43
CA LEU A 216 0.08 28.10 -14.37
C LEU A 216 -0.72 29.29 -14.93
N GLY A 217 -2.03 29.14 -15.06
CA GLY A 217 -2.94 30.17 -15.59
C GLY A 217 -3.58 31.06 -14.54
N SER A 218 -3.44 30.71 -13.26
CA SER A 218 -4.04 31.42 -12.12
C SER A 218 -3.34 32.75 -11.80
N PRO A 219 -4.08 33.78 -11.36
CA PRO A 219 -3.52 34.88 -10.57
C PRO A 219 -2.83 34.36 -9.29
N VAL A 220 -1.86 35.12 -8.77
CA VAL A 220 -1.02 34.69 -7.63
C VAL A 220 -1.85 34.33 -6.39
N GLU A 221 -2.85 35.13 -6.04
CA GLU A 221 -3.69 34.90 -4.86
C GLU A 221 -4.51 33.61 -4.98
N GLU A 222 -5.19 33.41 -6.12
CA GLU A 222 -5.98 32.21 -6.39
C GLU A 222 -5.10 30.96 -6.47
N ARG A 223 -3.88 31.11 -7.03
CA ARG A 223 -2.86 30.06 -7.07
C ARG A 223 -2.44 29.62 -5.66
N GLN A 224 -2.10 30.57 -4.79
CA GLN A 224 -1.66 30.29 -3.42
C GLN A 224 -2.70 29.53 -2.60
N ILE A 225 -3.99 29.80 -2.82
CA ILE A 225 -5.09 29.06 -2.17
C ILE A 225 -5.05 27.58 -2.57
N LEU A 226 -4.86 27.27 -3.85
CA LEU A 226 -4.79 25.90 -4.34
C LEU A 226 -3.49 25.21 -3.90
N GLU A 227 -2.36 25.91 -3.92
CA GLU A 227 -1.08 25.40 -3.42
C GLU A 227 -1.14 25.06 -1.93
N LYS A 228 -1.76 25.92 -1.11
CA LYS A 228 -1.98 25.65 0.32
C LYS A 228 -2.81 24.38 0.51
N PHE A 229 -3.90 24.23 -0.24
CA PHE A 229 -4.72 23.02 -0.18
C PHE A 229 -3.95 21.76 -0.60
N ILE A 230 -3.12 21.86 -1.64
CA ILE A 230 -2.24 20.75 -2.06
C ILE A 230 -1.29 20.38 -0.91
N SER A 231 -0.65 21.36 -0.28
CA SER A 231 0.23 21.13 0.87
C SER A 231 -0.49 20.46 2.04
N GLU A 232 -1.69 20.93 2.41
CA GLU A 232 -2.53 20.30 3.44
C GLU A 232 -2.83 18.82 3.11
N LYS A 233 -3.14 18.52 1.85
CA LYS A 233 -3.38 17.14 1.41
C LYS A 233 -2.11 16.29 1.36
N ILE A 234 -0.94 16.87 1.11
CA ILE A 234 0.33 16.17 1.24
C ILE A 234 0.61 15.84 2.71
N TYR A 235 0.41 16.76 3.65
CA TYR A 235 0.59 16.48 5.08
C TYR A 235 -0.33 15.35 5.55
N SER A 236 -1.61 15.38 5.18
CA SER A 236 -2.54 14.30 5.49
C SER A 236 -2.11 12.95 4.88
N ALA A 237 -1.51 12.94 3.69
CA ALA A 237 -0.98 11.72 3.09
C ALA A 237 0.29 11.22 3.84
N ILE A 238 1.15 12.13 4.32
CA ILE A 238 2.36 11.81 5.09
C ILE A 238 1.99 11.13 6.41
N GLU A 239 0.99 11.64 7.12
CA GLU A 239 0.49 11.06 8.39
C GLU A 239 0.02 9.60 8.22
N ARG A 240 -0.37 9.22 7.00
CA ARG A 240 -0.89 7.89 6.65
C ARG A 240 0.14 6.96 6.02
N VAL A 241 1.39 7.40 5.85
CA VAL A 241 2.44 6.58 5.20
C VAL A 241 2.72 5.29 5.98
N ASP A 242 2.66 5.36 7.31
CA ASP A 242 3.00 4.23 8.18
C ASP A 242 1.94 3.10 8.10
N LEU A 243 0.74 3.37 7.56
CA LEU A 243 -0.25 2.33 7.21
C LEU A 243 0.31 1.27 6.27
N ALA A 244 1.24 1.65 5.39
CA ALA A 244 1.86 0.74 4.44
C ALA A 244 2.68 -0.33 5.18
N ASP A 245 3.38 0.06 6.24
CA ASP A 245 4.19 -0.84 7.05
C ASP A 245 3.31 -1.68 7.98
N TYR A 246 2.29 -1.09 8.61
CA TYR A 246 1.34 -1.83 9.43
C TYR A 246 0.61 -2.92 8.64
N LEU A 247 0.12 -2.60 7.44
CA LEU A 247 -0.55 -3.60 6.61
C LEU A 247 0.43 -4.67 6.11
N ALA A 248 1.66 -4.30 5.76
CA ALA A 248 2.67 -5.26 5.35
C ALA A 248 3.00 -6.25 6.46
N LEU A 249 3.18 -5.78 7.70
CA LEU A 249 3.42 -6.64 8.85
C LEU A 249 2.23 -7.58 9.09
N MET A 250 1.00 -7.07 9.08
CA MET A 250 -0.19 -7.91 9.21
C MET A 250 -0.31 -9.01 8.18
N VAL A 251 -0.06 -8.65 6.92
CA VAL A 251 -0.11 -9.60 5.82
C VAL A 251 0.90 -10.72 6.06
N LEU A 252 2.10 -10.40 6.52
CA LEU A 252 3.13 -11.40 6.80
C LEU A 252 2.79 -12.26 8.00
N GLU A 253 2.28 -11.67 9.09
CA GLU A 253 1.87 -12.41 10.29
C GLU A 253 0.73 -13.38 9.99
N LEU A 254 -0.33 -12.91 9.32
CA LEU A 254 -1.47 -13.78 9.01
C LEU A 254 -1.12 -14.86 7.98
N MET A 255 -0.30 -14.54 6.98
CA MET A 255 0.21 -15.56 6.05
C MET A 255 1.11 -16.58 6.75
N GLY A 256 1.92 -16.14 7.72
CA GLY A 256 2.79 -17.00 8.51
C GLY A 256 1.98 -17.94 9.41
N ALA A 257 0.93 -17.41 10.03
CA ALA A 257 -0.02 -18.21 10.80
C ALA A 257 -0.71 -19.26 9.90
N ALA A 258 -1.24 -18.85 8.74
CA ALA A 258 -1.90 -19.77 7.82
C ALA A 258 -0.95 -20.86 7.29
N GLU A 259 0.29 -20.51 6.96
CA GLU A 259 1.31 -21.48 6.57
C GLU A 259 1.63 -22.46 7.70
N ARG A 260 1.79 -21.95 8.93
CA ARG A 260 2.06 -22.79 10.10
C ARG A 260 0.92 -23.79 10.33
N SER A 261 -0.33 -23.36 10.27
CA SER A 261 -1.50 -24.24 10.40
C SER A 261 -1.45 -25.38 9.38
N THR A 262 -1.23 -25.07 8.10
CA THR A 262 -1.08 -26.09 7.04
C THR A 262 0.08 -27.06 7.33
N LEU A 263 1.23 -26.56 7.80
CA LEU A 263 2.37 -27.43 8.09
C LEU A 263 2.15 -28.32 9.33
N ILE A 264 1.42 -27.85 10.34
CA ILE A 264 1.04 -28.64 11.51
C ILE A 264 0.13 -29.80 11.10
N GLU A 265 -0.85 -29.56 10.24
CA GLU A 265 -1.71 -30.62 9.70
C GLU A 265 -0.92 -31.68 8.94
N LEU A 266 0.07 -31.27 8.13
CA LEU A 266 0.92 -32.19 7.38
C LEU A 266 1.87 -33.00 8.27
N LEU A 267 2.27 -32.48 9.44
CA LEU A 267 3.04 -33.25 10.42
C LEU A 267 2.24 -34.41 11.01
N GLY A 268 0.91 -34.29 11.04
CA GLY A 268 0.00 -35.30 11.57
C GLY A 268 -0.03 -35.36 13.10
N ASN A 269 -1.02 -36.07 13.63
CA ASN A 269 -1.30 -36.14 15.07
C ASN A 269 -0.26 -36.93 15.87
N ASP A 270 0.66 -37.63 15.21
CA ASP A 270 1.69 -38.46 15.85
C ASP A 270 2.85 -37.63 16.43
N VAL A 271 2.97 -36.35 16.04
CA VAL A 271 3.99 -35.45 16.55
C VAL A 271 3.53 -34.81 17.85
N ARG A 272 4.33 -34.97 18.91
CA ARG A 272 4.03 -34.34 20.22
C ARG A 272 4.00 -32.82 20.09
N PRO A 273 3.05 -32.10 20.71
CA PRO A 273 2.96 -30.65 20.67
C PRO A 273 4.29 -29.92 20.97
N SER A 274 5.06 -30.42 21.93
CA SER A 274 6.37 -29.88 22.31
C SER A 274 7.45 -29.99 21.23
N GLU A 275 7.30 -30.91 20.26
CA GLU A 275 8.24 -31.12 19.17
C GLU A 275 7.90 -30.33 17.91
N ILE A 276 6.64 -29.86 17.78
CA ILE A 276 6.15 -29.20 16.56
C ILE A 276 7.04 -28.01 16.19
N ARG A 277 7.34 -27.13 17.14
CA ARG A 277 8.18 -25.96 16.88
C ARG A 277 9.56 -26.34 16.36
N LEU A 278 10.24 -27.26 17.04
CA LEU A 278 11.57 -27.75 16.64
C LEU A 278 11.56 -28.37 15.23
N ARG A 279 10.48 -29.08 14.88
CA ARG A 279 10.30 -29.68 13.55
C ARG A 279 10.06 -28.64 12.47
N LEU A 280 9.25 -27.61 12.74
CA LEU A 280 8.92 -26.56 11.77
C LEU A 280 10.07 -25.57 11.56
N GLU A 281 10.90 -25.33 12.58
CA GLU A 281 12.12 -24.53 12.48
C GLU A 281 13.23 -25.25 11.70
N ASN A 282 13.16 -26.59 11.57
CA ASN A 282 14.12 -27.37 10.78
C ASN A 282 13.91 -27.15 9.26
N PRO A 283 14.90 -26.57 8.54
CA PRO A 283 14.73 -26.25 7.12
C PRO A 283 14.47 -27.46 6.21
N GLU A 284 15.03 -28.63 6.51
CA GLU A 284 14.86 -29.83 5.69
C GLU A 284 13.48 -30.46 5.89
N THR A 285 13.01 -30.49 7.15
CA THR A 285 11.64 -30.94 7.46
C THR A 285 10.64 -30.04 6.76
N ARG A 286 10.82 -28.72 6.87
CA ARG A 286 9.95 -27.73 6.23
C ARG A 286 9.96 -27.85 4.71
N ARG A 287 11.12 -28.01 4.05
CA ARG A 287 11.19 -28.24 2.59
C ARG A 287 10.44 -29.50 2.18
N THR A 288 10.57 -30.58 2.95
CA THR A 288 9.90 -31.85 2.68
C THR A 288 8.37 -31.69 2.75
N LEU A 289 7.86 -31.04 3.81
CA LEU A 289 6.44 -30.75 3.96
C LEU A 289 5.91 -29.81 2.85
N LEU A 290 6.67 -28.78 2.48
CA LEU A 290 6.26 -27.89 1.39
C LEU A 290 6.28 -28.59 0.03
N SER A 291 7.20 -29.54 -0.18
CA SER A 291 7.28 -30.31 -1.43
C SER A 291 6.14 -31.32 -1.60
N SER A 292 5.49 -31.74 -0.51
CA SER A 292 4.34 -32.65 -0.57
C SER A 292 3.03 -31.93 -0.96
N LEU A 293 3.04 -30.59 -1.05
CA LEU A 293 1.89 -29.78 -1.47
C LEU A 293 1.86 -29.60 -3.01
N PRO A 294 1.01 -30.34 -3.75
CA PRO A 294 1.00 -30.31 -5.23
C PRO A 294 0.62 -28.93 -5.80
N THR A 295 -0.19 -28.16 -5.08
CA THR A 295 -0.65 -26.83 -5.48
C THR A 295 0.07 -25.67 -4.77
N GLY A 296 0.89 -25.95 -3.75
CA GLY A 296 1.36 -24.97 -2.78
C GLY A 296 0.45 -24.88 -1.56
N LEU A 297 0.68 -23.88 -0.69
CA LEU A 297 -0.21 -23.63 0.44
C LEU A 297 -1.64 -23.43 -0.06
N SER A 298 -2.61 -23.95 0.69
CA SER A 298 -4.04 -23.68 0.43
C SER A 298 -4.38 -22.20 0.64
N SER A 299 -3.48 -21.47 1.29
CA SER A 299 -3.63 -20.07 1.62
C SER A 299 -3.32 -19.16 0.45
N ALA A 300 -4.31 -18.32 0.10
CA ALA A 300 -4.18 -17.34 -0.96
C ALA A 300 -4.50 -15.95 -0.42
N MET A 301 -3.77 -14.98 -0.95
CA MET A 301 -3.98 -13.58 -0.63
C MET A 301 -4.76 -12.91 -1.75
N VAL A 302 -5.93 -12.40 -1.41
CA VAL A 302 -6.84 -11.78 -2.38
C VAL A 302 -7.11 -10.34 -2.00
N TRP A 303 -6.61 -9.43 -2.82
CA TRP A 303 -6.80 -8.00 -2.69
C TRP A 303 -7.96 -7.58 -3.58
N ASN A 304 -9.01 -7.01 -3.01
CA ASN A 304 -10.09 -6.39 -3.77
C ASN A 304 -9.98 -4.88 -3.59
N LEU A 305 -9.77 -4.18 -4.70
CA LEU A 305 -9.65 -2.72 -4.74
C LEU A 305 -10.91 -2.17 -5.36
N SER A 306 -11.49 -1.18 -4.68
CA SER A 306 -12.68 -0.50 -5.18
C SER A 306 -12.59 0.99 -4.86
N ARG A 307 -13.26 1.79 -5.68
CA ARG A 307 -13.48 3.21 -5.41
C ARG A 307 -14.94 3.54 -5.61
N ARG A 308 -15.47 4.44 -4.80
CA ARG A 308 -16.85 4.92 -4.92
C ARG A 308 -16.86 6.44 -4.87
N TRP A 309 -17.67 7.06 -5.73
CA TRP A 309 -17.91 8.49 -5.64
C TRP A 309 -18.66 8.81 -4.35
N SER A 310 -18.08 9.67 -3.52
CA SER A 310 -18.67 10.14 -2.28
C SER A 310 -19.74 11.20 -2.56
N PRO A 311 -20.82 11.26 -1.76
CA PRO A 311 -21.70 12.43 -1.74
C PRO A 311 -20.97 13.74 -1.44
N LEU A 312 -19.83 13.66 -0.73
CA LEU A 312 -18.93 14.78 -0.44
C LEU A 312 -18.04 15.17 -1.64
N GLY A 313 -18.30 14.64 -2.84
CA GLY A 313 -17.70 15.11 -4.08
C GLY A 313 -16.30 14.59 -4.39
N HIS A 314 -15.77 13.58 -3.70
CA HIS A 314 -14.47 12.97 -3.98
C HIS A 314 -14.54 11.45 -4.06
N TRP A 315 -13.52 10.80 -4.63
CA TRP A 315 -13.44 9.35 -4.67
C TRP A 315 -13.01 8.79 -3.32
N ARG A 316 -13.79 7.87 -2.75
CA ARG A 316 -13.38 7.09 -1.58
C ARG A 316 -12.79 5.77 -2.02
N TYR A 317 -11.62 5.46 -1.48
CA TYR A 317 -10.85 4.28 -1.84
C TYR A 317 -11.05 3.21 -0.77
N ARG A 318 -11.38 2.00 -1.19
CA ARG A 318 -11.58 0.86 -0.31
C ARG A 318 -10.74 -0.31 -0.78
N LEU A 319 -9.94 -0.83 0.15
CA LEU A 319 -9.22 -2.07 0.01
C LEU A 319 -9.88 -3.13 0.90
N ARG A 320 -10.15 -4.31 0.35
CA ARG A 320 -10.45 -5.51 1.12
C ARG A 320 -9.39 -6.56 0.84
N LEU A 321 -8.55 -6.83 1.82
CA LEU A 321 -7.67 -7.98 1.84
C LEU A 321 -8.45 -9.18 2.38
N SER A 322 -8.38 -10.31 1.67
CA SER A 322 -8.93 -11.59 2.12
C SER A 322 -7.80 -12.60 2.18
N LEU A 323 -7.66 -13.24 3.33
CA LEU A 323 -6.67 -14.28 3.57
C LEU A 323 -7.45 -15.56 3.82
N TYR A 324 -7.33 -16.49 2.89
CA TYR A 324 -7.93 -17.81 3.02
C TYR A 324 -6.97 -18.67 3.81
N ASP A 325 -7.45 -19.26 4.89
CA ASP A 325 -6.76 -20.37 5.53
C ASP A 325 -7.48 -21.63 5.06
N GLY A 326 -6.86 -22.39 4.17
CA GLY A 326 -7.49 -23.59 3.61
C GLY A 326 -7.40 -24.82 4.52
N SER A 327 -6.86 -24.66 5.72
CA SER A 327 -6.64 -25.71 6.71
C SER A 327 -7.58 -25.58 7.92
N SER A 328 -7.82 -24.36 8.41
CA SER A 328 -8.55 -24.16 9.66
C SER A 328 -10.08 -24.25 9.56
N ASP A 329 -10.67 -24.91 10.56
CA ASP A 329 -12.10 -24.87 10.82
C ASP A 329 -12.54 -23.42 11.11
N PHE A 330 -13.70 -23.05 10.56
CA PHE A 330 -14.26 -21.71 10.68
C PHE A 330 -14.52 -21.34 12.15
N GLU A 331 -15.08 -22.24 12.95
CA GLU A 331 -15.45 -21.94 14.33
C GLU A 331 -14.22 -21.72 15.22
N ASP A 332 -13.14 -22.48 15.02
CA ASP A 332 -11.89 -22.29 15.76
C ASP A 332 -11.23 -20.95 15.42
N THR A 333 -11.19 -20.58 14.13
CA THR A 333 -10.62 -19.29 13.69
C THR A 333 -11.44 -18.12 14.19
N LYS A 334 -12.78 -18.24 14.15
CA LYS A 334 -13.69 -17.22 14.66
C LYS A 334 -13.54 -17.05 16.17
N ARG A 335 -13.44 -18.14 16.94
CA ARG A 335 -13.20 -18.09 18.38
C ARG A 335 -11.91 -17.35 18.70
N LEU A 336 -10.80 -17.70 18.04
CA LEU A 336 -9.51 -17.03 18.23
C LEU A 336 -9.58 -15.53 17.91
N PHE A 337 -10.29 -15.16 16.84
CA PHE A 337 -10.50 -13.76 16.47
C PHE A 337 -11.33 -12.99 17.50
N GLU A 338 -12.40 -13.58 18.03
CA GLU A 338 -13.26 -12.93 19.02
C GLU A 338 -12.56 -12.78 20.38
N GLU A 339 -11.81 -13.80 20.81
CA GLU A 339 -11.09 -13.80 22.08
C GLU A 339 -9.85 -12.88 22.08
N ARG A 340 -9.12 -12.80 20.96
CA ARG A 340 -7.81 -12.12 20.90
C ARG A 340 -7.79 -10.86 20.05
N GLY A 341 -8.67 -10.73 19.06
CA GLY A 341 -8.70 -9.62 18.10
C GLY A 341 -9.47 -8.38 18.56
N ARG A 342 -10.04 -8.40 19.78
CA ARG A 342 -10.84 -7.29 20.36
C ARG A 342 -10.32 -6.76 21.69
N LEU A 343 -9.15 -7.21 22.14
CA LEU A 343 -8.57 -6.74 23.41
C LEU A 343 -8.13 -5.27 23.25
N SER A 344 -8.49 -4.42 24.21
CA SER A 344 -8.03 -3.02 24.25
C SER A 344 -6.54 -2.99 24.58
N VAL A 345 -5.80 -2.11 23.90
CA VAL A 345 -4.33 -2.00 24.03
C VAL A 345 -3.93 -1.30 25.35
N GLU A 346 -4.91 -0.78 26.11
CA GLU A 346 -4.70 0.02 27.32
C GLU A 346 -3.95 -0.72 28.45
N ASP A 347 -3.92 -2.06 28.44
CA ASP A 347 -3.38 -2.84 29.58
C ASP A 347 -1.98 -3.46 29.37
N ARG A 348 -1.40 -3.51 28.15
CA ARG A 348 -0.05 -4.10 27.91
C ARG A 348 0.67 -3.51 26.70
N ASN A 349 1.97 -3.26 26.84
CA ASN A 349 2.84 -2.89 25.71
C ASN A 349 3.04 -4.10 24.77
N LEU A 350 2.85 -3.90 23.45
CA LEU A 350 3.10 -4.92 22.41
C LEU A 350 4.46 -5.61 22.59
N GLN A 351 5.50 -4.84 22.97
CA GLN A 351 6.84 -5.36 23.20
C GLN A 351 6.91 -6.38 24.36
N GLU A 352 6.24 -6.11 25.48
CA GLU A 352 6.17 -7.05 26.62
C GLU A 352 5.43 -8.33 26.25
N PHE A 353 4.50 -8.27 25.29
CA PHE A 353 3.78 -9.43 24.80
C PHE A 353 4.59 -10.26 23.80
N TYR A 354 5.36 -9.61 22.90
CA TYR A 354 6.33 -10.29 22.02
C TYR A 354 7.39 -11.05 22.82
N GLU A 355 7.79 -10.54 23.99
CA GLU A 355 8.75 -11.20 24.88
C GLU A 355 8.13 -12.39 25.64
N GLN A 356 6.80 -12.43 25.83
CA GLN A 356 6.11 -13.45 26.62
C GLN A 356 5.56 -14.65 25.82
N GLY A 357 5.58 -14.61 24.48
CA GLY A 357 5.34 -15.77 23.60
C GLY A 357 4.16 -16.67 24.03
N THR A 358 2.93 -16.15 24.07
CA THR A 358 1.81 -16.86 24.70
C THR A 358 1.00 -17.68 23.70
N GLY A 359 1.30 -18.98 23.61
CA GLY A 359 0.51 -19.99 22.91
C GLY A 359 1.08 -21.39 23.11
N PRO A 360 0.27 -22.47 23.10
CA PRO A 360 0.75 -23.84 23.28
C PRO A 360 1.74 -24.30 22.21
N TYR A 361 1.82 -23.61 21.05
CA TYR A 361 2.77 -23.89 19.97
C TYR A 361 3.78 -22.74 19.71
N GLY A 362 3.72 -21.66 20.52
CA GLY A 362 4.52 -20.44 20.34
C GLY A 362 3.96 -19.50 19.26
N ASP A 363 3.81 -18.22 19.59
CA ASP A 363 3.33 -17.12 18.72
C ASP A 363 1.90 -17.18 18.16
N ASP A 364 1.07 -18.15 18.53
CA ASP A 364 -0.26 -18.41 17.93
C ASP A 364 -1.33 -17.32 18.14
N GLY A 365 -0.99 -16.20 18.80
CA GLY A 365 -1.90 -15.09 19.08
C GLY A 365 -1.51 -13.76 18.44
N LEU A 366 -0.24 -13.55 18.10
CA LEU A 366 0.32 -12.21 17.84
C LEU A 366 -0.34 -11.47 16.68
N GLY A 367 -0.56 -12.16 15.57
CA GLY A 367 -1.23 -11.58 14.39
C GLY A 367 -2.65 -11.10 14.69
N TRP A 368 -3.33 -11.69 15.68
CA TRP A 368 -4.67 -11.26 16.10
C TRP A 368 -4.63 -10.03 17.00
N TYR A 369 -3.66 -9.92 17.91
CA TYR A 369 -3.47 -8.73 18.75
C TYR A 369 -3.11 -7.48 17.94
N TYR A 370 -2.34 -7.66 16.86
CA TYR A 370 -1.96 -6.54 15.98
C TYR A 370 -3.17 -5.90 15.27
N LEU A 371 -4.32 -6.59 15.19
CA LEU A 371 -5.56 -6.03 14.63
C LEU A 371 -6.13 -4.88 15.48
N SER A 372 -6.10 -5.01 16.81
CA SER A 372 -6.54 -3.94 17.72
C SER A 372 -5.67 -2.70 17.55
N PHE A 373 -4.35 -2.89 17.54
CA PHE A 373 -3.37 -1.82 17.35
C PHE A 373 -3.57 -1.08 16.01
N ILE A 374 -3.77 -1.81 14.91
CA ILE A 374 -4.09 -1.17 13.62
C ILE A 374 -5.41 -0.42 13.69
N GLY A 375 -6.41 -0.96 14.36
CA GLY A 375 -7.70 -0.30 14.53
C GLY A 375 -7.54 1.09 15.15
N GLU A 376 -6.80 1.17 16.26
CA GLU A 376 -6.48 2.41 16.96
C GLU A 376 -5.65 3.36 16.09
N ALA A 377 -4.55 2.88 15.49
CA ALA A 377 -3.71 3.69 14.61
C ALA A 377 -4.48 4.23 13.38
N CYS A 378 -5.36 3.42 12.78
CA CYS A 378 -6.22 3.86 11.69
C CYS A 378 -7.21 4.94 12.16
N GLN A 379 -7.78 4.80 13.35
CA GLN A 379 -8.69 5.79 13.92
C GLN A 379 -8.00 7.14 14.14
N GLU A 380 -6.77 7.15 14.67
CA GLU A 380 -5.96 8.36 14.83
C GLU A 380 -5.65 9.03 13.48
N MET A 381 -5.42 8.24 12.43
CA MET A 381 -5.17 8.73 11.06
C MET A 381 -6.44 9.09 10.27
N GLY A 382 -7.63 8.95 10.88
CA GLY A 382 -8.92 9.19 10.26
C GLY A 382 -9.29 8.19 9.15
N VAL A 383 -8.79 6.96 9.24
CA VAL A 383 -9.00 5.86 8.30
C VAL A 383 -9.96 4.84 8.90
N SER A 384 -10.94 4.37 8.13
CA SER A 384 -11.84 3.32 8.57
C SER A 384 -11.20 1.95 8.37
N PHE A 385 -11.00 1.22 9.47
CA PHE A 385 -10.50 -0.14 9.49
C PHE A 385 -11.53 -1.10 10.08
N VAL A 386 -11.77 -2.22 9.41
CA VAL A 386 -12.66 -3.28 9.90
C VAL A 386 -12.05 -4.65 9.59
N ALA A 387 -11.86 -5.47 10.60
CA ALA A 387 -11.50 -6.87 10.47
C ALA A 387 -12.72 -7.77 10.74
N THR A 388 -12.92 -8.81 9.92
CA THR A 388 -14.00 -9.80 10.10
C THR A 388 -13.55 -11.17 9.66
N VAL A 389 -14.01 -12.23 10.34
CA VAL A 389 -13.86 -13.61 9.89
C VAL A 389 -15.16 -14.08 9.25
N ARG A 390 -15.07 -14.77 8.11
CA ARG A 390 -16.23 -15.37 7.43
C ARG A 390 -15.92 -16.78 6.97
N GLU A 391 -16.95 -17.62 6.93
CA GLU A 391 -16.85 -18.94 6.33
C GLU A 391 -16.79 -18.81 4.81
N GLN A 392 -15.91 -19.59 4.17
CA GLN A 392 -15.84 -19.67 2.73
C GLN A 392 -16.99 -20.54 2.19
N PRO A 393 -17.84 -20.01 1.28
CA PRO A 393 -18.96 -20.76 0.72
C PRO A 393 -18.51 -22.09 0.11
N GLY A 394 -19.13 -23.19 0.54
CA GLY A 394 -18.91 -24.53 -0.03
C GLY A 394 -17.60 -25.22 0.38
N LYS A 395 -16.78 -24.62 1.25
CA LYS A 395 -15.51 -25.22 1.73
C LYS A 395 -15.43 -25.44 3.23
N GLY A 396 -16.25 -24.78 4.05
CA GLY A 396 -16.20 -24.90 5.52
C GLY A 396 -14.96 -24.26 6.16
N THR A 397 -14.11 -23.62 5.37
CA THR A 397 -12.83 -23.03 5.81
C THR A 397 -13.00 -21.55 6.14
N ALA A 398 -12.16 -21.03 7.05
CA ALA A 398 -12.18 -19.62 7.43
C ALA A 398 -11.52 -18.69 6.38
N ALA A 399 -12.05 -17.48 6.27
CA ALA A 399 -11.41 -16.37 5.58
C ALA A 399 -11.38 -15.13 6.47
N VAL A 400 -10.19 -14.57 6.68
CA VAL A 400 -10.02 -13.29 7.37
C VAL A 400 -10.10 -12.17 6.35
N HIS A 401 -11.03 -11.25 6.55
CA HIS A 401 -11.19 -10.06 5.73
C HIS A 401 -10.75 -8.82 6.51
N LEU A 402 -9.74 -8.12 6.00
CA LEU A 402 -9.35 -6.79 6.46
C LEU A 402 -9.85 -5.75 5.46
N THR A 403 -10.66 -4.81 5.91
CA THR A 403 -11.16 -3.69 5.10
C THR A 403 -10.53 -2.40 5.57
N LEU A 404 -9.84 -1.70 4.66
CA LEU A 404 -9.37 -0.33 4.83
C LEU A 404 -10.15 0.59 3.92
N GLN A 405 -10.57 1.75 4.43
CA GLN A 405 -11.24 2.77 3.65
C GLN A 405 -10.70 4.16 3.99
N LEU A 406 -10.15 4.82 2.97
CA LEU A 406 -9.67 6.20 3.02
C LEU A 406 -10.81 7.20 2.80
#